data_AF-A0AAQ6IFG7-F1
#
_entry.id   AF-A0AAQ6IFG7-F1
#
_cell.length_a   1.000
_cell.length_b   1.000
_cell.length_c   1.000
_cell.angle_alpha   90.00
_cell.angle_beta   90.00
_cell.angle_gamma   90.00
#
_symmetry.space_group_name_H-M   'P 1'
#
loop_
_entity.id
_entity.type
_entity.pdbx_description
1 polymer ?
#
loop_
_entity_poly.entity_id
_entity_poly.type
_entity_poly.pdbx_seq_one_letter_code
_entity_poly.pdbx_strand_id
1 'polypeptide(L)'
;MADPRIRQIKIKTGIVKRLAKEEIAYITEAKQQEEKVEKLKAEAGDDYVIKKQMEVLQESRMMIPDCHRRLAVAHADLLQLLKSVIKRKQTAKEGSRRAVWFGEAGLDAGGHGFEPRQPPTVRPSLTNTQEAKT
;
A
#
# COMPACT_ATOMS: atom_id res chain seq x y z
N MET A 1 -10.71 -14.79 21.08
CA MET A 1 -9.39 -14.76 20.40
C MET A 1 -9.32 -13.52 19.51
N ALA A 2 -8.39 -12.60 19.74
CA ALA A 2 -8.22 -11.44 18.86
C ALA A 2 -7.71 -11.90 17.48
N ASP A 3 -8.25 -11.36 16.38
CA ASP A 3 -7.80 -11.73 15.03
C ASP A 3 -6.28 -11.47 14.90
N PRO A 4 -5.45 -12.49 14.62
CA PRO A 4 -4.00 -12.36 14.49
C PRO A 4 -3.57 -11.24 13.53
N ARG A 5 -4.42 -10.88 12.56
CA ARG A 5 -4.19 -9.81 11.59
C ARG A 5 -4.27 -8.43 12.22
N ILE A 6 -5.13 -8.21 13.21
CA ILE A 6 -5.22 -6.92 13.92
C ILE A 6 -3.89 -6.64 14.63
N ARG A 7 -3.27 -7.67 15.22
CA ARG A 7 -1.94 -7.57 15.83
C ARG A 7 -0.88 -7.20 14.78
N GLN A 8 -0.88 -7.85 13.62
CA GLN A 8 0.07 -7.54 12.54
C GLN A 8 -0.09 -6.11 12.00
N ILE A 9 -1.33 -5.62 11.83
CA ILE A 9 -1.61 -4.23 11.45
C ILE A 9 -0.98 -3.28 12.45
N LYS A 10 -1.24 -3.47 13.76
CA LYS A 10 -0.68 -2.62 14.82
C LYS A 10 0.84 -2.59 14.79
N ILE A 11 1.49 -3.75 14.62
CA ILE A 11 2.94 -3.85 14.53
C ILE A 11 3.48 -3.07 13.33
N LYS A 12 2.96 -3.34 12.11
CA LYS A 12 3.42 -2.68 10.89
C LYS A 12 3.16 -1.17 10.92
N THR A 13 2.02 -0.74 11.44
CA THR A 13 1.74 0.69 11.68
C THR A 13 2.73 1.31 12.67
N GLY A 14 3.11 0.60 13.74
CA GLY A 14 4.14 1.04 14.67
C GLY A 14 5.51 1.23 14.02
N ILE A 15 5.88 0.32 13.10
CA ILE A 15 7.13 0.42 12.32
C ILE A 15 7.11 1.68 11.44
N VAL A 16 6.05 1.88 10.64
CA VAL A 16 5.90 3.07 9.78
C VAL A 16 5.98 4.36 10.59
N LYS A 17 5.31 4.42 11.76
CA LYS A 17 5.36 5.59 12.64
C LYS A 17 6.76 5.91 13.17
N ARG A 18 7.57 4.89 13.49
CA ARG A 18 8.96 5.10 13.96
C ARG A 18 9.85 5.58 12.83
N LEU A 19 9.81 4.91 11.69
CA LEU A 19 10.60 5.30 10.51
C LEU A 19 10.27 6.72 10.03
N ALA A 20 9.00 7.13 10.08
CA ALA A 20 8.60 8.49 9.76
C ALA A 20 9.19 9.54 10.72
N LYS A 21 9.27 9.21 12.02
CA LYS A 21 9.92 10.10 13.00
C LYS A 21 11.42 10.19 12.79
N GLU A 22 12.07 9.06 12.47
CA GLU A 22 13.50 9.01 12.14
C GLU A 22 13.80 9.87 10.91
N GLU A 23 13.02 9.73 9.83
CA GLU A 23 13.17 10.55 8.63
C GLU A 23 13.01 12.05 8.92
N ILE A 24 12.00 12.43 9.71
CA ILE A 24 11.79 13.83 10.11
C ILE A 24 12.99 14.36 10.91
N ALA A 25 13.56 13.56 11.81
CA ALA A 25 14.73 13.95 12.58
C ALA A 25 15.93 14.24 11.66
N TYR A 26 16.26 13.33 10.74
CA TYR A 26 17.37 13.52 9.79
C TYR A 26 17.15 14.70 8.82
N ILE A 27 15.92 14.90 8.36
CA ILE A 27 15.58 16.08 7.54
C ILE A 27 15.80 17.37 8.34
N THR A 28 15.40 17.38 9.62
CA THR A 28 15.53 18.56 10.48
C THR A 28 17.01 18.85 10.77
N GLU A 29 17.81 17.83 11.05
CA GLU A 29 19.26 17.96 11.23
C GLU A 29 19.95 18.50 9.97
N ALA A 30 19.63 17.95 8.79
CA ALA A 30 20.17 18.44 7.52
C ALA A 30 19.81 19.91 7.26
N LYS A 31 18.59 20.33 7.59
CA LYS A 31 18.17 21.74 7.49
C LYS A 31 18.95 22.65 8.44
N GLN A 32 19.11 22.25 9.69
CA GLN A 32 19.90 23.03 10.66
C GLN A 32 21.36 23.17 10.20
N GLN A 33 21.90 22.12 9.61
CA GLN A 33 23.26 22.12 9.08
C GLN A 33 23.39 23.00 7.83
N GLU A 34 22.36 23.03 6.98
CA GLU A 34 22.26 23.91 5.81
C GLU A 34 22.19 25.38 6.23
N GLU A 35 21.34 25.73 7.20
CA GLU A 35 21.26 27.08 7.77
C GLU A 35 22.60 27.53 8.36
N LYS A 36 23.36 26.63 9.00
CA LYS A 36 24.71 26.96 9.50
C LYS A 36 25.68 27.26 8.35
N VAL A 37 25.65 26.48 7.27
CA VAL A 37 26.49 26.74 6.08
C VAL A 37 26.12 28.09 5.46
N GLU A 38 24.83 28.40 5.36
CA GLU A 38 24.37 29.70 4.82
C GLU A 38 24.83 30.87 5.68
N LYS A 39 24.74 30.76 7.01
CA LYS A 39 25.24 31.78 7.94
C LYS A 39 26.75 32.00 7.80
N LEU A 40 27.53 30.91 7.76
CA LEU A 40 28.98 30.99 7.57
C LEU A 40 29.36 31.65 6.24
N LYS A 41 28.59 31.39 5.16
CA LYS A 41 28.79 32.06 3.87
C LYS A 41 28.43 33.54 3.92
N ALA A 42 27.34 33.90 4.61
CA ALA A 42 26.89 35.28 4.74
C ALA A 42 27.84 36.14 5.57
N GLU A 43 28.45 35.55 6.61
CA GLU A 43 29.44 36.21 7.47
C GLU A 43 30.85 36.26 6.86
N ALA A 44 31.02 35.80 5.60
CA ALA A 44 32.31 35.66 4.94
C ALA A 44 33.32 34.87 5.80
N GLY A 45 32.84 33.79 6.44
CA GLY A 45 33.67 32.88 7.22
C GLY A 45 34.79 32.26 6.39
N ASP A 46 35.82 31.79 7.08
CA ASP A 46 36.98 31.13 6.45
C ASP A 46 36.54 29.97 5.50
N ASP A 47 37.06 29.97 4.28
CA ASP A 47 36.83 28.95 3.25
C ASP A 47 37.06 27.53 3.77
N TYR A 48 38.05 27.33 4.64
CA TYR A 48 38.33 26.04 5.25
C TYR A 48 37.17 25.58 6.15
N VAL A 49 36.64 26.49 6.96
CA VAL A 49 35.50 26.23 7.86
C VAL A 49 34.23 25.96 7.06
N ILE A 50 33.98 26.74 6.00
CA ILE A 50 32.82 26.52 5.12
C ILE A 50 32.90 25.16 4.44
N LYS A 51 34.07 24.77 3.90
CA LYS A 51 34.27 23.44 3.29
C LYS A 51 34.04 22.32 4.29
N LYS A 52 34.59 22.44 5.50
CA LYS A 52 34.37 21.44 6.55
C LYS A 52 32.90 21.30 6.92
N GLN A 53 32.20 22.42 7.05
CA GLN A 53 30.78 22.41 7.36
C GLN A 53 29.93 21.80 6.23
N MET A 54 30.33 22.00 4.97
CA MET A 54 29.70 21.36 3.81
C MET A 54 29.88 19.84 3.79
N GLU A 55 31.05 19.32 4.19
CA GLU A 55 31.25 17.87 4.35
C GLU A 55 30.25 17.30 5.38
N VAL A 56 30.11 17.97 6.53
CA VAL A 56 29.16 17.54 7.57
C VAL A 56 27.72 17.62 7.07
N LEU A 57 27.35 18.67 6.30
CA LEU A 57 26.03 18.75 5.66
C LEU A 57 25.79 17.56 4.72
N GLN A 58 26.80 17.19 3.94
CA GLN A 58 26.70 16.08 3.01
C GLN A 58 26.54 14.75 3.76
N GLU A 59 27.29 14.52 4.84
CA GLU A 59 27.12 13.34 5.71
C GLU A 59 25.69 13.23 6.26
N SER A 60 25.11 14.33 6.75
CA SER A 60 23.72 14.35 7.21
C SER A 60 22.72 14.05 6.09
N ARG A 61 22.94 14.60 4.89
CA ARG A 61 22.08 14.36 3.73
C ARG A 61 22.13 12.92 3.23
N MET A 62 23.28 12.26 3.32
CA MET A 62 23.45 10.87 2.88
C MET A 62 22.62 9.86 3.69
N MET A 63 22.14 10.24 4.87
CA MET A 63 21.29 9.37 5.71
C MET A 63 19.81 9.36 5.26
N ILE A 64 19.33 10.45 4.68
CA ILE A 64 17.91 10.64 4.32
C ILE A 64 17.41 9.60 3.29
N PRO A 65 18.16 9.27 2.21
CA PRO A 65 17.69 8.32 1.20
C PRO A 65 17.40 6.92 1.74
N ASP A 66 18.22 6.42 2.68
CA ASP A 66 18.01 5.08 3.26
C ASP A 66 16.77 5.05 4.16
N CYS A 67 16.58 6.08 4.99
CA CYS A 67 15.37 6.22 5.81
C CYS A 67 14.11 6.28 4.94
N HIS A 68 14.14 7.07 3.85
CA HIS A 68 13.04 7.16 2.91
C HIS A 68 12.73 5.81 2.25
N ARG A 69 13.77 5.09 1.81
CA ARG A 69 13.63 3.75 1.22
C ARG A 69 12.99 2.76 2.19
N ARG A 70 13.46 2.73 3.45
CA ARG A 70 12.91 1.87 4.50
C ARG A 70 11.45 2.22 4.81
N LEU A 71 11.12 3.51 4.88
CA LEU A 71 9.75 3.96 5.09
C LEU A 71 8.83 3.54 3.95
N ALA A 72 9.27 3.72 2.69
CA ALA A 72 8.51 3.34 1.51
C ALA A 72 8.18 1.85 1.49
N VAL A 73 9.17 1.00 1.80
CA VAL A 73 8.98 -0.46 1.92
C VAL A 73 8.00 -0.80 3.03
N ALA A 74 8.18 -0.24 4.24
CA ALA A 74 7.29 -0.50 5.37
C ALA A 74 5.84 -0.04 5.11
N HIS A 75 5.69 1.08 4.39
CA HIS A 75 4.39 1.60 3.98
C HIS A 75 3.71 0.69 2.94
N ALA A 76 4.45 0.26 1.91
CA ALA A 76 3.96 -0.68 0.91
C ALA A 76 3.49 -2.00 1.55
N ASP A 77 4.26 -2.52 2.49
CA ASP A 77 3.94 -3.70 3.30
C ASP A 77 2.61 -3.56 4.06
N LEU A 78 2.42 -2.40 4.72
CA LEU A 78 1.19 -2.12 5.45
C LEU A 78 0.00 -2.00 4.50
N LEU A 79 0.17 -1.32 3.36
CA LEU A 79 -0.87 -1.17 2.34
C LEU A 79 -1.28 -2.52 1.75
N GLN A 80 -0.33 -3.40 1.43
CA GLN A 80 -0.62 -4.73 0.92
C GLN A 80 -1.41 -5.55 1.93
N LEU A 81 -1.04 -5.47 3.21
CA LEU A 81 -1.76 -6.15 4.28
C LEU A 81 -3.20 -5.62 4.40
N LEU A 82 -3.40 -4.30 4.37
CA LEU A 82 -4.74 -3.69 4.41
C LEU A 82 -5.61 -4.09 3.21
N LYS A 83 -5.06 -4.06 1.99
CA LYS A 83 -5.75 -4.53 0.77
C LYS A 83 -6.22 -5.99 0.91
N SER A 84 -5.37 -6.86 1.46
CA SER A 84 -5.72 -8.27 1.69
C SER A 84 -6.88 -8.45 2.69
N VAL A 85 -6.97 -7.56 3.68
CA VAL A 85 -8.04 -7.59 4.69
C VAL A 85 -9.36 -7.09 4.08
N ILE A 86 -9.31 -6.02 3.28
CA ILE A 86 -10.48 -5.47 2.60
C ILE A 86 -11.06 -6.47 1.60
N LYS A 87 -10.22 -7.05 0.74
CA LYS A 87 -10.65 -8.04 -0.27
C LYS A 87 -11.37 -9.23 0.38
N ARG A 88 -10.84 -9.75 1.49
CA ARG A 88 -11.48 -10.86 2.23
C ARG A 88 -12.81 -10.47 2.86
N LYS A 89 -12.95 -9.25 3.38
CA LYS A 89 -14.24 -8.77 3.92
C LYS A 89 -15.29 -8.66 2.81
N GLN A 90 -14.89 -8.24 1.61
CA GLN A 90 -15.80 -8.18 0.46
C GLN A 90 -16.23 -9.57 0.02
N THR A 91 -15.31 -10.52 -0.16
CA THR A 91 -15.67 -11.91 -0.53
C THR A 91 -16.54 -12.59 0.52
N ALA A 92 -16.31 -12.32 1.81
CA ALA A 92 -17.15 -12.84 2.89
C ALA A 92 -18.56 -12.24 2.87
N LYS A 93 -18.70 -10.93 2.63
CA LYS A 93 -20.00 -10.26 2.49
C LYS A 93 -20.75 -10.74 1.24
N GLU A 94 -20.04 -10.92 0.13
CA GLU A 94 -20.58 -11.46 -1.12
C GLU A 94 -21.11 -12.89 -0.90
N GLY A 95 -20.32 -13.75 -0.25
CA GLY A 95 -20.72 -15.13 0.08
C GLY A 95 -21.92 -15.17 1.03
N SER A 96 -21.95 -14.30 2.04
CA SER A 96 -23.07 -14.19 2.97
C SER A 96 -24.34 -13.67 2.28
N ARG A 97 -24.26 -12.66 1.42
CA ARG A 97 -25.39 -12.19 0.62
C ARG A 97 -25.90 -13.27 -0.32
N ARG A 98 -24.99 -14.01 -0.95
CA ARG A 98 -25.34 -15.11 -1.85
C ARG A 98 -26.04 -16.24 -1.09
N ALA A 99 -25.57 -16.60 0.10
CA ALA A 99 -26.21 -17.58 0.96
C ALA A 99 -27.62 -17.13 1.43
N VAL A 100 -27.78 -15.84 1.79
CA VAL A 100 -29.09 -15.27 2.12
C VAL A 100 -30.03 -15.30 0.91
N TRP A 101 -29.54 -14.90 -0.26
CA TRP A 101 -30.32 -14.95 -1.51
C TRP A 101 -30.76 -16.37 -1.88
N PHE A 102 -29.89 -17.37 -1.72
CA PHE A 102 -30.26 -18.78 -1.92
C PHE A 102 -31.21 -19.32 -0.84
N GLY A 103 -31.17 -18.77 0.39
CA GLY A 103 -32.10 -19.13 1.48
C GLY A 103 -33.48 -18.48 1.35
N GLU A 104 -33.55 -17.22 0.88
CA GLU A 104 -34.81 -16.51 0.59
C GLU A 104 -35.48 -16.99 -0.70
N ALA A 105 -34.72 -17.50 -1.67
CA ALA A 105 -35.24 -18.06 -2.91
C ALA A 105 -36.00 -19.39 -2.76
N GLY A 106 -36.33 -19.80 -1.52
CA GLY A 106 -37.38 -20.77 -1.18
C GLY A 106 -37.42 -22.02 -2.07
N LEU A 107 -36.85 -23.12 -1.58
CA LEU A 107 -37.25 -24.44 -2.05
C LEU A 107 -38.76 -24.61 -1.83
N ASP A 108 -39.55 -24.34 -2.86
CA ASP A 108 -40.80 -25.05 -3.08
C ASP A 108 -40.42 -26.42 -3.65
N ALA A 109 -40.27 -27.39 -2.74
CA ALA A 109 -40.07 -28.79 -3.06
C ALA A 109 -41.38 -29.39 -3.58
N GLY A 110 -41.78 -29.02 -4.80
CA GLY A 110 -42.85 -29.63 -5.57
C GLY A 110 -42.32 -29.93 -6.97
N GLY A 111 -42.10 -31.21 -7.28
CA GLY A 111 -41.23 -31.66 -8.37
C GLY A 111 -41.57 -31.15 -9.77
N HIS A 112 -40.53 -30.75 -10.51
CA HIS A 112 -40.14 -31.24 -11.83
C HIS A 112 -38.78 -30.61 -12.18
N GLY A 113 -37.91 -31.37 -12.82
CA GLY A 113 -36.47 -31.10 -12.96
C GLY A 113 -36.12 -29.65 -13.33
N PHE A 114 -35.46 -28.96 -12.41
CA PHE A 114 -34.85 -27.66 -12.65
C PHE A 114 -33.34 -27.84 -12.82
N GLU A 115 -32.89 -27.83 -14.07
CA GLU A 115 -31.47 -27.76 -14.42
C GLU A 115 -30.93 -26.39 -13.96
N PRO A 116 -29.86 -26.34 -13.15
CA PRO A 116 -29.39 -25.07 -12.60
C PRO A 116 -28.88 -24.18 -13.74
N ARG A 117 -29.61 -23.08 -14.01
CA ARG A 117 -29.12 -22.04 -14.93
C ARG A 117 -27.79 -21.51 -14.41
N GLN A 118 -26.73 -21.82 -15.13
CA GLN A 118 -25.42 -21.19 -14.97
C GLN A 118 -25.60 -19.66 -14.85
N PRO A 119 -24.85 -18.96 -13.97
CA PRO A 119 -24.85 -17.50 -13.96
C PRO A 119 -24.51 -17.01 -15.38
N PRO A 120 -25.06 -15.86 -15.83
CA PRO A 120 -24.79 -15.38 -17.18
C PRO A 120 -23.28 -15.12 -17.31
N THR A 121 -22.60 -16.09 -17.92
CA THR A 121 -21.30 -15.87 -18.52
C THR A 121 -21.56 -14.86 -19.61
N VAL A 122 -21.01 -13.66 -19.46
CA VAL A 122 -20.93 -12.70 -20.55
C VAL A 122 -20.17 -13.43 -21.65
N ARG A 123 -20.89 -13.98 -22.65
CA ARG A 123 -20.29 -14.57 -23.83
C ARG A 123 -19.52 -13.44 -24.54
N PRO A 124 -18.20 -13.56 -24.79
CA PRO A 124 -17.62 -12.80 -25.87
C PRO A 124 -18.28 -13.29 -27.17
N SER A 125 -18.92 -12.38 -27.89
CA SER A 125 -19.50 -12.63 -29.20
C SER A 125 -18.39 -12.96 -30.19
N LEU A 126 -18.09 -14.24 -30.37
CA LEU A 126 -17.44 -14.74 -31.57
C LEU A 126 -18.54 -15.01 -32.60
N THR A 127 -18.72 -14.08 -33.55
CA THR A 127 -19.46 -14.37 -34.78
C THR A 127 -18.64 -15.26 -35.69
N ASN A 128 -19.37 -16.15 -36.34
CA ASN A 128 -19.01 -17.44 -36.87
C ASN A 128 -18.02 -17.46 -38.05
N THR A 129 -17.32 -18.57 -38.14
CA THR A 129 -16.46 -19.05 -39.22
C THR A 129 -17.31 -19.49 -40.43
N GLN A 130 -16.83 -19.12 -41.63
CA GLN A 130 -17.00 -19.77 -42.95
C GLN A 130 -18.39 -19.90 -43.57
N GLU A 131 -18.52 -19.33 -44.79
CA GLU A 131 -18.89 -20.14 -45.95
C GLU A 131 -17.96 -19.82 -47.13
N ALA A 132 -17.39 -20.89 -47.67
CA ALA A 132 -16.62 -20.94 -48.89
C ALA A 132 -17.56 -21.02 -50.11
N LYS A 133 -17.14 -20.48 -51.26
CA LYS A 133 -17.21 -21.15 -52.58
C LYS A 133 -16.79 -20.25 -53.74
N THR A 134 -15.89 -20.84 -54.53
CA THR A 134 -15.60 -20.63 -55.97
C THR A 134 -14.84 -19.38 -56.38
#